data_AF-A0A7S3GV04-F1
#
_entry.id   AF-A0A7S3GV04-F1
#
_cell.length_a   1.000
_cell.length_b   1.000
_cell.length_c   1.000
_cell.angle_alpha   90.00
_cell.angle_beta   90.00
_cell.angle_gamma   90.00
#
_symmetry.space_group_name_H-M   'P 1'
#
loop_
_entity.id
_entity.type
_entity.pdbx_description
1 polymer ?
#
loop_
_entity_poly.entity_id
_entity_poly.type
_entity_poly.pdbx_seq_one_letter_code
_entity_poly.pdbx_strand_id
1 'polypeptide(L)'
;AEKFDGLTRYDVPGNYEVLQCWDKTCSESWGNAVAAFQCKILGGCGVMNGALMQQPNAANFADWPHGWKWDDLSRYFEAARSLFHITEDPSKDGEHYLD
;
A
#
# COMPACT_ATOMS: atom_id res chain seq x y z
N ALA A 1 -14.44 16.42 15.33
CA ALA A 1 -13.38 15.41 15.12
C ALA A 1 -13.19 14.68 16.43
N GLU A 2 -13.60 13.42 16.51
CA GLU A 2 -13.34 12.58 17.69
C GLU A 2 -11.82 12.47 17.88
N LYS A 3 -11.35 12.79 19.08
CA LYS A 3 -9.94 12.60 19.44
C LYS A 3 -9.74 11.12 19.72
N PHE A 4 -9.06 10.44 18.81
CA PHE A 4 -8.55 9.10 19.05
C PHE A 4 -7.41 9.17 20.07
N ASP A 5 -7.73 9.06 21.35
CA ASP A 5 -6.73 9.11 22.42
C ASP A 5 -5.86 7.85 22.35
N GLY A 6 -4.56 8.02 22.16
CA GLY A 6 -3.59 6.93 22.08
C GLY A 6 -3.43 6.23 20.72
N LEU A 7 -4.17 6.62 19.69
CA LEU A 7 -3.88 6.16 18.32
C LEU A 7 -2.80 7.05 17.69
N THR A 8 -1.84 6.42 17.03
CA THR A 8 -0.93 7.10 16.12
C THR A 8 -1.59 7.25 14.74
N ARG A 9 -0.99 8.08 13.89
CA ARG A 9 -1.40 8.18 12.48
C ARG A 9 -1.30 6.85 11.71
N TYR A 10 -0.56 5.87 12.24
CA TYR A 10 -0.37 4.57 11.60
C TYR A 10 -1.48 3.56 11.98
N ASP A 11 -2.26 3.88 13.03
CA ASP A 11 -3.35 3.02 13.52
C ASP A 11 -4.70 3.33 12.87
N VAL A 12 -4.79 4.46 12.15
CA VAL A 12 -6.00 4.87 11.43
C VAL A 12 -5.79 4.63 9.95
N PRO A 13 -6.50 3.67 9.32
CA PRO A 13 -6.47 3.48 7.88
C PRO A 13 -6.97 4.76 7.21
N GLY A 14 -6.12 5.41 6.43
CA GLY A 14 -6.47 6.65 5.77
C GLY A 14 -5.53 6.95 4.62
N ASN A 15 -6.11 7.21 3.44
CA ASN A 15 -5.40 7.87 2.38
C ASN A 15 -5.31 9.36 2.74
N TYR A 16 -4.09 9.82 2.98
CA TYR A 16 -3.81 11.22 3.25
C TYR A 16 -3.54 11.96 1.94
N GLU A 17 -3.81 13.26 1.88
CA GLU A 17 -3.51 14.11 0.71
C GLU A 17 -2.02 14.07 0.32
N VAL A 18 -1.15 13.72 1.26
CA VAL A 18 0.29 13.55 1.07
C VAL A 18 0.77 12.33 1.82
N LEU A 19 1.83 11.68 1.31
CA LEU A 19 2.54 10.64 2.06
C LEU A 19 2.89 11.14 3.47
N GLN A 20 2.68 10.26 4.43
CA GLN A 20 2.94 10.54 5.82
C GLN A 20 4.39 11.00 5.99
N CYS A 21 4.61 12.11 6.71
CA CYS A 21 5.95 12.65 6.96
C CYS A 21 6.74 13.06 5.71
N TRP A 22 6.09 13.47 4.63
CA TRP A 22 6.77 14.00 3.43
C TRP A 22 7.60 15.26 3.68
N ASP A 23 7.33 15.96 4.79
CA ASP A 23 8.06 17.13 5.29
C ASP A 23 9.44 16.82 5.89
N LYS A 24 9.87 15.55 5.87
CA LYS A 24 11.16 15.07 6.37
C LYS A 24 11.35 15.15 7.89
N THR A 25 10.28 15.29 8.65
CA THR A 25 10.35 15.41 10.11
C THR A 25 10.47 14.07 10.83
N CYS A 26 9.96 12.99 10.23
CA CYS A 26 9.92 11.67 10.84
C CYS A 26 11.17 10.84 10.54
N SER A 27 11.82 10.34 11.60
CA SER A 27 13.06 9.55 11.52
C SER A 27 12.83 8.17 10.89
N GLU A 28 11.64 7.61 11.07
CA GLU A 28 11.19 6.36 10.47
C GLU A 28 11.06 6.45 8.94
N SER A 29 10.89 7.68 8.41
CA SER A 29 10.75 7.93 6.97
C SER A 29 12.01 8.47 6.31
N TRP A 30 12.83 9.24 7.03
CA TRP A 30 13.97 9.98 6.45
C TRP A 30 15.30 9.77 7.18
N GLY A 31 15.39 8.76 8.06
CA GLY A 31 16.61 8.44 8.77
C GLY A 31 17.82 8.18 7.85
N ASN A 32 18.97 8.67 8.31
CA ASN A 32 20.18 9.10 7.60
C ASN A 32 20.90 8.05 6.73
N ALA A 33 20.43 6.80 6.71
CA ALA A 33 21.11 5.68 6.04
C ALA A 33 20.81 5.61 4.53
N VAL A 34 19.66 6.13 4.09
CA VAL A 34 19.24 6.13 2.69
C VAL A 34 18.57 7.46 2.39
N ALA A 35 19.01 8.14 1.33
CA ALA A 35 18.44 9.41 0.87
C ALA A 35 17.12 9.22 0.09
N ALA A 36 16.21 8.42 0.64
CA ALA A 36 14.90 8.12 0.07
C ALA A 36 13.88 7.90 1.18
N PHE A 37 12.59 8.07 0.83
CA PHE A 37 11.48 7.77 1.72
C PHE A 37 11.52 6.30 2.12
N GLN A 38 11.42 6.05 3.42
CA GLN A 38 11.44 4.71 4.01
C GLN A 38 10.20 4.55 4.89
N CYS A 39 9.91 3.31 5.28
CA CYS A 39 8.75 2.99 6.11
C CYS A 39 9.21 2.09 7.26
N LYS A 40 9.97 2.65 8.21
CA LYS A 40 10.60 1.90 9.32
C LYS A 40 9.64 1.68 10.48
N ILE A 41 8.47 1.12 10.19
CA ILE A 41 7.42 0.77 11.16
C ILE A 41 6.87 -0.62 10.88
N LEU A 42 6.11 -1.19 11.84
CA LEU A 42 5.41 -2.46 11.62
C LEU A 42 4.41 -2.32 10.45
N GLY A 43 4.42 -3.28 9.52
CA GLY A 43 3.66 -3.20 8.27
C GLY A 43 4.39 -2.50 7.12
N GLY A 44 5.51 -1.82 7.40
CA GLY A 44 6.35 -1.20 6.39
C GLY A 44 5.59 -0.20 5.51
N CYS A 45 5.91 -0.16 4.22
CA CYS A 45 5.23 0.78 3.32
C CYS A 45 3.79 0.39 3.00
N GLY A 46 3.34 -0.81 3.35
CA GLY A 46 1.93 -1.20 3.17
C GLY A 46 0.96 -0.40 4.03
N VAL A 47 1.43 0.21 5.13
CA VAL A 47 0.63 1.09 6.01
C VAL A 47 0.92 2.59 5.79
N MET A 48 1.90 2.93 4.94
CA MET A 48 2.33 4.32 4.67
C MET A 48 2.12 4.76 3.22
N ASN A 49 1.89 3.83 2.29
CA ASN A 49 1.61 4.13 0.89
C ASN A 49 0.14 4.55 0.67
N GLY A 50 -0.23 4.87 -0.58
CA GLY A 50 -1.61 5.23 -0.94
C GLY A 50 -2.56 4.03 -1.14
N ALA A 51 -2.17 2.83 -0.69
CA ALA A 51 -2.96 1.60 -0.79
C ALA A 51 -3.49 1.21 -2.19
N LEU A 52 -2.93 1.78 -3.27
CA LEU A 52 -3.27 1.37 -4.63
C LEU A 52 -2.88 -0.10 -4.84
N MET A 53 -3.89 -0.93 -5.13
CA MET A 53 -3.72 -2.35 -5.38
C MET A 53 -4.10 -2.67 -6.82
N GLN A 54 -3.23 -3.41 -7.51
CA GLN A 54 -3.45 -3.81 -8.90
C GLN A 54 -3.15 -5.29 -9.07
N GLN A 55 -3.99 -5.97 -9.85
CA GLN A 55 -3.60 -7.25 -10.41
C GLN A 55 -2.61 -6.98 -11.55
N PRO A 56 -1.40 -7.57 -11.52
CA PRO A 56 -0.41 -7.29 -12.55
C PRO A 56 -0.85 -7.89 -13.89
N ASN A 57 -0.46 -7.25 -14.98
CA ASN A 57 -0.75 -7.73 -16.33
C ASN A 57 0.21 -8.89 -16.67
N ALA A 58 -0.31 -9.98 -17.24
CA ALA A 58 0.48 -11.13 -17.68
C ALA A 58 1.67 -10.75 -18.59
N ALA A 59 1.52 -9.71 -19.42
CA ALA A 59 2.57 -9.21 -20.29
C ALA A 59 3.80 -8.67 -19.53
N ASN A 60 3.65 -8.25 -18.27
CA ASN A 60 4.79 -7.80 -17.46
C ASN A 60 5.79 -8.94 -17.14
N PHE A 61 5.36 -10.19 -17.30
CA PHE A 61 6.15 -11.39 -17.01
C PHE A 61 6.66 -12.09 -18.28
N ALA A 62 6.42 -11.52 -19.47
CA ALA A 62 6.70 -12.18 -20.75
C ALA A 62 8.20 -12.54 -20.90
N ASP A 63 9.07 -11.59 -20.55
CA ASP A 63 10.53 -11.73 -20.68
C ASP A 63 11.20 -12.31 -19.43
N TRP A 64 10.43 -12.70 -18.43
CA TRP A 64 10.96 -13.25 -17.18
C TRP A 64 11.43 -14.70 -17.39
N PRO A 65 12.41 -15.17 -16.60
CA PRO A 65 12.92 -16.53 -16.69
C PRO A 65 11.84 -17.56 -16.34
N HIS A 66 12.06 -18.81 -16.75
CA HIS A 66 11.21 -19.94 -16.36
C HIS A 66 11.06 -20.02 -14.82
N GLY A 67 9.86 -20.33 -14.35
CA GLY A 67 9.50 -20.31 -12.92
C GLY A 67 8.98 -18.95 -12.44
N TRP A 68 9.10 -17.92 -13.28
CA TRP A 68 8.68 -16.54 -13.00
C TRP A 68 7.77 -15.97 -14.10
N LYS A 69 7.37 -16.79 -15.08
CA LYS A 69 6.39 -16.37 -16.09
C LYS A 69 4.99 -16.33 -15.49
N TRP A 70 4.05 -15.69 -16.20
CA TRP A 70 2.66 -15.60 -15.75
C TRP A 70 2.06 -16.97 -15.40
N ASP A 71 2.26 -17.96 -16.26
CA ASP A 71 1.71 -19.31 -16.04
C ASP A 71 2.29 -19.98 -14.79
N ASP A 72 3.52 -19.66 -14.41
CA ASP A 72 4.16 -20.14 -13.18
C ASP A 72 3.60 -19.44 -11.93
N LEU A 73 3.24 -18.16 -12.06
CA LEU A 73 2.92 -17.28 -10.93
C LEU A 73 1.42 -17.06 -10.69
N SER A 74 0.58 -17.25 -11.71
CA SER A 74 -0.85 -16.91 -11.71
C SER A 74 -1.62 -17.45 -10.50
N ARG A 75 -1.32 -18.69 -10.08
CA ARG A 75 -1.92 -19.33 -8.89
C ARG A 75 -1.65 -18.58 -7.58
N TYR A 76 -0.50 -17.92 -7.46
CA TYR A 76 -0.16 -17.14 -6.25
C TYR A 76 -0.87 -15.79 -6.25
N PHE A 77 -1.06 -15.18 -7.42
CA PHE A 77 -1.89 -13.98 -7.55
C PHE A 77 -3.35 -14.27 -7.19
N GLU A 78 -3.88 -15.41 -7.61
CA GLU A 78 -5.24 -15.83 -7.20
C GLU A 78 -5.34 -16.09 -5.70
N ALA A 79 -4.32 -16.72 -5.10
CA ALA A 79 -4.27 -16.91 -3.65
C ALA A 79 -4.17 -15.58 -2.88
N ALA A 80 -3.48 -14.57 -3.41
CA ALA A 80 -3.47 -13.23 -2.82
C ALA A 80 -4.83 -12.53 -2.96
N ARG A 81 -5.48 -12.65 -4.12
CA ARG A 81 -6.79 -12.06 -4.41
C ARG A 81 -7.91 -12.65 -3.55
N SER A 82 -7.81 -13.92 -3.14
CA SER A 82 -8.77 -14.52 -2.22
C SER A 82 -8.65 -14.00 -0.78
N LEU A 83 -7.51 -13.39 -0.43
CA LEU A 83 -7.28 -12.76 0.87
C LEU A 83 -7.57 -11.26 0.87
N PHE A 84 -7.20 -10.56 -0.21
CA PHE A 84 -7.39 -9.12 -0.37
C PHE A 84 -8.55 -8.82 -1.31
N HIS A 85 -9.62 -8.24 -0.80
CA HIS A 85 -10.69 -7.70 -1.64
C HIS A 85 -10.24 -6.37 -2.25
N ILE A 86 -9.96 -6.39 -3.55
CA ILE A 86 -9.66 -5.19 -4.33
C ILE A 86 -10.98 -4.49 -4.63
N THR A 87 -11.10 -3.24 -4.22
CA THR A 87 -12.28 -2.39 -4.46
C THR A 87 -11.84 -1.04 -5.00
N GLU A 88 -12.60 -0.50 -5.96
CA GLU A 88 -12.49 0.88 -6.41
C GLU A 88 -13.33 1.82 -5.53
N ASP A 89 -14.24 1.25 -4.73
CA ASP A 89 -15.19 1.93 -3.86
C ASP A 89 -14.88 1.53 -2.40
N PRO A 90 -13.83 2.10 -1.77
CA PRO A 90 -13.44 1.71 -0.42
C PRO A 90 -14.42 2.21 0.65
N SER A 91 -15.29 3.16 0.32
CA SER A 91 -16.30 3.64 1.25
C SER A 91 -17.38 2.59 1.48
N LYS A 92 -17.74 2.37 2.75
CA LYS A 92 -18.74 1.38 3.15
C LYS A 92 -20.15 1.71 2.64
N ASP A 93 -20.44 2.97 2.39
CA ASP A 93 -21.73 3.44 1.85
C ASP A 93 -21.80 3.39 0.31
N GLY A 94 -20.70 3.04 -0.37
CA GLY A 94 -20.62 3.02 -1.82
C GLY A 94 -20.51 4.40 -2.47
N GLU A 95 -20.33 5.47 -1.69
CA GLU A 95 -20.16 6.83 -2.21
C GLU A 95 -18.67 7.16 -2.38
N HIS A 96 -18.37 7.99 -3.39
CA HIS A 96 -17.06 8.58 -3.59
C HIS A 96 -17.00 9.94 -2.90
N TYR A 97 -15.85 10.25 -2.30
CA TYR A 97 -15.64 11.47 -1.54
C TYR A 97 -14.46 12.24 -2.13
N LEU A 98 -14.60 13.57 -2.20
CA LEU A 98 -13.55 14.48 -2.69
C LEU A 98 -13.21 14.31 -4.18
N ASP A 99 -14.19 13.88 -4.99
CA ASP A 99 -14.13 13.88 -6.46
C ASP A 99 -14.09 15.30 -7.05
#